data_AF-A0A4V5U8P6-F1
#
_entry.id   AF-A0A4V5U8P6-F1
#
_cell.length_a   1.000
_cell.length_b   1.000
_cell.length_c   1.000
_cell.angle_alpha   90.00
_cell.angle_beta   90.00
_cell.angle_gamma   90.00
#
_symmetry.space_group_name_H-M   'P 1'
#
loop_
_entity.id
_entity.type
_entity.pdbx_description
1 polymer ?
#
loop_
_entity_poly.entity_id
_entity_poly.type
_entity_poly.pdbx_seq_one_letter_code
_entity_poly.pdbx_strand_id
1 'polypeptide(L)'
;MKSSKESISLEDIQRFLQKEISFESDSLSIKQIHKGFSKDQKYIMDDRYLLRMFSSDEVVQRQQEADTVKQLAQYSDTIPKVIQFGLREECELGYMLLEYMSGTLYMKPSILYLH
;
A
#
# COMPACT_ATOMS: atom_id res chain seq x y z
N MET A 1 -9.46 -15.40 21.03
CA MET A 1 -8.33 -16.26 20.63
C MET A 1 -7.37 -15.47 19.77
N LYS A 2 -6.06 -15.77 19.88
CA LYS A 2 -4.96 -15.11 19.18
C LYS A 2 -5.09 -15.32 17.66
N SER A 3 -5.27 -14.25 16.88
CA SER A 3 -4.91 -14.26 15.46
C SER A 3 -3.56 -13.57 15.35
N SER A 4 -2.50 -14.37 15.48
CA SER A 4 -1.17 -13.97 15.07
C SER A 4 -1.25 -13.78 13.56
N LYS A 5 -1.34 -12.53 13.08
CA LYS A 5 -1.23 -12.23 11.66
C LYS A 5 0.10 -12.80 11.18
N GLU A 6 0.06 -13.89 10.42
CA GLU A 6 1.23 -14.42 9.75
C GLU A 6 1.82 -13.28 8.91
N SER A 7 3.09 -13.00 9.16
CA SER A 7 3.81 -12.00 8.38
C SER A 7 4.08 -12.61 7.02
N ILE A 8 3.39 -12.15 5.98
CA ILE A 8 3.62 -12.56 4.59
C ILE A 8 5.11 -12.36 4.28
N SER A 9 5.77 -13.41 3.78
CA SER A 9 7.18 -13.35 3.42
C SER A 9 7.41 -12.46 2.20
N LEU A 10 8.62 -11.93 2.03
CA LEU A 10 8.95 -11.12 0.84
C LEU A 10 8.89 -11.97 -0.44
N GLU A 11 9.21 -13.25 -0.33
CA GLU A 11 9.13 -14.24 -1.40
C GLU A 11 7.68 -14.44 -1.87
N ASP A 12 6.71 -14.49 -0.96
CA ASP A 12 5.30 -14.60 -1.30
C ASP A 12 4.77 -13.35 -2.00
N ILE A 13 5.27 -12.17 -1.59
CA ILE A 13 4.94 -10.89 -2.23
C ILE A 13 5.51 -10.85 -3.64
N GLN A 14 6.76 -11.26 -3.83
CA GLN A 14 7.38 -11.34 -5.14
C GLN A 14 6.60 -12.26 -6.08
N ARG A 15 6.23 -13.46 -5.62
CA ARG A 15 5.40 -14.40 -6.40
C ARG A 15 4.04 -13.81 -6.74
N PHE A 16 3.39 -13.15 -5.78
CA PHE A 16 2.12 -12.48 -5.99
C PHE A 16 2.22 -11.40 -7.08
N LEU A 17 3.26 -10.56 -7.02
CA LEU A 17 3.48 -9.49 -7.99
C LEU A 17 3.73 -10.02 -9.40
N GLN A 18 4.48 -11.11 -9.52
CA GLN A 18 4.73 -11.76 -10.81
C GLN A 18 3.47 -12.43 -11.38
N LYS A 19 2.68 -13.12 -10.54
CA LYS A 19 1.55 -13.94 -10.99
C LYS A 19 0.26 -13.15 -11.21
N GLU A 20 -0.07 -12.22 -10.31
CA GLU A 20 -1.38 -11.56 -10.27
C GLU A 20 -1.35 -10.11 -10.78
N ILE A 21 -0.16 -9.50 -10.78
CA ILE A 21 0.05 -8.10 -11.20
C ILE A 21 0.93 -8.03 -12.46
N SER A 22 1.44 -9.18 -12.94
CA SER A 22 2.26 -9.29 -14.15
C SER A 22 3.50 -8.38 -14.15
N PHE A 23 4.17 -8.24 -13.00
CA PHE A 23 5.46 -7.56 -12.96
C PHE A 23 6.54 -8.42 -13.66
N GLU A 24 7.09 -7.91 -14.76
CA GLU A 24 8.04 -8.64 -15.63
C GLU A 24 9.47 -8.75 -15.08
N SER A 25 9.77 -8.13 -13.94
CA SER A 25 11.14 -8.04 -13.42
C SER A 25 11.41 -9.07 -12.32
N ASP A 26 12.35 -9.99 -12.57
CA ASP A 26 12.90 -10.90 -11.54
C ASP A 26 13.75 -10.18 -10.50
N SER A 27 14.18 -8.94 -10.77
CA SER A 27 15.02 -8.14 -9.89
C SER A 27 14.27 -7.02 -9.18
N LEU A 28 12.94 -7.16 -9.01
CA LEU A 28 12.11 -6.16 -8.35
C LEU A 28 12.63 -5.92 -6.92
N SER A 29 13.06 -4.70 -6.62
CA SER A 29 13.48 -4.33 -5.28
C SER A 29 12.24 -4.11 -4.41
N ILE A 30 12.08 -4.92 -3.36
CA ILE A 30 10.92 -4.85 -2.46
C ILE A 30 11.38 -4.39 -1.08
N LYS A 31 10.81 -3.29 -0.57
CA LYS A 31 11.11 -2.75 0.75
C LYS A 31 9.85 -2.57 1.58
N GLN A 32 9.75 -3.30 2.68
CA GLN A 32 8.69 -3.05 3.65
C GLN A 32 8.89 -1.71 4.36
N ILE A 33 7.82 -0.95 4.55
CA ILE A 33 7.82 0.30 5.31
C ILE A 33 6.81 0.24 6.46
N HIS A 34 7.23 0.71 7.63
CA HIS A 34 6.38 0.85 8.81
C HIS A 34 6.06 2.33 9.06
N LYS A 35 5.49 3.01 8.06
CA LYS A 35 5.08 4.42 8.17
C LYS A 35 3.57 4.56 8.33
N GLY A 36 3.16 5.49 9.19
CA GLY A 36 1.75 5.84 9.44
C GLY A 36 1.11 5.05 10.57
N PHE A 37 -0.18 5.29 10.81
CA PHE A 37 -0.96 4.70 11.91
C PHE A 37 -1.79 3.49 11.51
N SER A 38 -1.89 3.18 10.21
CA SER A 38 -2.70 2.05 9.75
C SER A 38 -1.99 0.72 9.98
N LYS A 39 -2.78 -0.33 10.24
CA LYS A 39 -2.31 -1.71 10.40
C LYS A 39 -1.94 -2.39 9.07
N ASP A 40 -2.08 -1.69 7.95
CA ASP A 40 -1.76 -2.19 6.62
C ASP A 40 -0.26 -2.48 6.53
N GLN A 41 0.07 -3.61 5.92
CA GLN A 41 1.42 -3.86 5.47
C GLN A 41 1.67 -3.06 4.19
N LYS A 42 2.83 -2.40 4.13
CA LYS A 42 3.16 -1.46 3.05
C LYS A 42 4.51 -1.83 2.49
N TYR A 43 4.60 -1.95 1.17
CA TYR A 43 5.81 -2.33 0.46
C TYR A 43 6.06 -1.35 -0.69
N ILE A 44 7.26 -0.79 -0.75
CA ILE A 44 7.74 0.00 -1.88
C ILE A 44 8.41 -0.95 -2.87
N MET A 45 8.11 -0.80 -4.16
CA MET A 45 8.71 -1.59 -5.23
C MET A 45 9.38 -0.68 -6.25
N ASP A 46 10.68 -0.89 -6.48
CA ASP A 46 11.53 -0.12 -7.41
C ASP A 46 11.44 1.40 -7.26
N ASP A 47 11.14 1.88 -6.04
CA ASP A 47 10.86 3.28 -5.73
C ASP A 47 9.81 3.94 -6.66
N ARG A 48 8.95 3.11 -7.26
CA ARG A 48 7.93 3.51 -8.24
C ARG A 48 6.53 3.14 -7.82
N TYR A 49 6.39 2.11 -7.01
CA TYR A 49 5.09 1.57 -6.63
C TYR A 49 4.97 1.37 -5.13
N LEU A 50 3.75 1.52 -4.63
CA LEU A 50 3.40 1.26 -3.25
C LEU A 50 2.30 0.19 -3.23
N LEU A 51 2.64 -1.00 -2.75
CA LEU A 51 1.69 -2.05 -2.43
C LEU A 51 1.22 -1.86 -0.98
N ARG A 52 -0.10 -1.84 -0.80
CA ARG A 52 -0.76 -1.88 0.50
C ARG A 52 -1.55 -3.16 0.61
N MET A 53 -1.36 -3.90 1.69
CA MET A 53 -2.13 -5.11 2.00
C MET A 53 -2.88 -4.91 3.32
N PHE A 54 -4.16 -5.28 3.33
CA PHE A 54 -5.09 -5.04 4.43
C PHE A 54 -6.06 -6.22 4.59
N SER A 55 -6.81 -6.27 5.70
CA SER A 55 -7.78 -7.35 5.96
C SER A 55 -8.86 -7.38 4.88
N SER A 56 -9.33 -8.57 4.48
CA SER A 56 -10.51 -8.71 3.62
C SER A 56 -11.74 -7.97 4.19
N ASP A 57 -11.87 -7.92 5.51
CA ASP A 57 -12.93 -7.18 6.22
C ASP A 57 -12.98 -5.69 5.87
N GLU A 58 -11.84 -5.11 5.45
CA GLU A 58 -11.71 -3.70 5.12
C GLU A 58 -11.94 -3.43 3.61
N VAL A 59 -12.16 -4.46 2.78
CA VAL A 59 -12.21 -4.33 1.31
C VAL A 59 -13.22 -3.30 0.84
N VAL A 60 -14.43 -3.26 1.41
CA VAL A 60 -15.46 -2.30 1.01
C VAL A 60 -15.01 -0.87 1.28
N GLN A 61 -14.46 -0.61 2.46
CA GLN A 61 -13.93 0.71 2.82
C GLN A 61 -12.74 1.10 1.94
N ARG A 62 -11.87 0.14 1.63
CA ARG A 62 -10.66 0.36 0.83
C ARG A 62 -10.95 0.53 -0.65
N GLN A 63 -12.02 -0.08 -1.15
CA GLN A 63 -12.53 0.16 -2.49
C GLN A 63 -13.02 1.61 -2.62
N GLN A 64 -13.76 2.11 -1.63
CA GLN A 64 -14.18 3.52 -1.60
C GLN A 64 -12.97 4.47 -1.55
N GLU A 65 -11.94 4.14 -0.77
CA GLU A 65 -10.67 4.88 -0.76
C GLU A 65 -10.02 4.87 -2.16
N ALA A 66 -9.91 3.70 -2.79
CA ALA A 66 -9.35 3.56 -4.14
C ALA A 66 -10.12 4.38 -5.17
N ASP A 67 -11.45 4.33 -5.15
CA ASP A 67 -12.30 5.05 -6.10
C ASP A 67 -12.18 6.57 -5.91
N THR A 68 -12.12 7.03 -4.66
CA THR A 68 -11.88 8.43 -4.32
C THR A 68 -10.52 8.88 -4.85
N VAL A 69 -9.46 8.11 -4.60
CA VAL A 69 -8.10 8.42 -5.08
C VAL A 69 -8.06 8.45 -6.62
N LYS A 70 -8.71 7.49 -7.30
CA LYS A 70 -8.82 7.47 -8.78
C LYS A 70 -9.49 8.72 -9.32
N GLN A 71 -10.57 9.18 -8.69
CA GLN A 71 -11.25 10.41 -9.09
C GLN A 71 -10.35 11.62 -8.87
N LEU A 72 -9.71 11.74 -7.71
CA LEU A 72 -8.86 12.88 -7.39
C LEU A 72 -7.59 12.95 -8.24
N ALA A 73 -7.01 11.81 -8.61
CA ALA A 73 -5.82 11.74 -9.46
C ALA A 73 -6.04 12.32 -10.87
N GLN A 74 -7.29 12.44 -11.32
CA GLN A 74 -7.62 13.11 -12.60
C GLN A 74 -7.38 14.63 -12.55
N TYR A 75 -7.33 15.21 -11.34
CA TYR A 75 -7.25 16.66 -11.15
C TYR A 75 -5.86 17.14 -10.71
N SER A 76 -4.95 16.24 -10.31
CA SER A 76 -3.62 16.63 -9.85
C SER A 76 -2.61 15.48 -9.92
N ASP A 77 -1.42 15.78 -10.45
CA ASP A 77 -0.25 14.88 -10.45
C ASP A 77 0.36 14.70 -9.05
N THR A 78 -0.11 15.44 -8.04
CA THR A 78 0.32 15.27 -6.64
C THR A 78 -0.42 14.16 -5.91
N ILE A 79 -1.44 13.56 -6.53
CA ILE A 79 -2.20 12.45 -6.00
C ILE A 79 -1.72 11.16 -6.69
N PRO A 80 -1.38 10.11 -5.93
CA PRO A 80 -0.92 8.86 -6.53
C PRO A 80 -2.04 8.21 -7.35
N LYS A 81 -1.69 7.62 -8.49
CA LYS A 81 -2.65 6.83 -9.26
C LYS A 81 -2.82 5.44 -8.65
N VAL A 82 -4.07 4.97 -8.64
CA VAL A 82 -4.38 3.57 -8.33
C VAL A 82 -4.18 2.74 -9.60
N ILE A 83 -3.19 1.86 -9.58
CA ILE A 83 -2.86 0.98 -10.70
C ILE A 83 -3.74 -0.26 -10.65
N GLN A 84 -3.88 -0.86 -9.47
CA GLN A 84 -4.66 -2.08 -9.28
C GLN A 84 -5.25 -2.12 -7.88
N PHE A 85 -6.42 -2.72 -7.75
CA PHE A 85 -7.07 -3.03 -6.49
C PHE A 85 -7.68 -4.41 -6.61
N GLY A 86 -7.60 -5.21 -5.55
CA GLY A 86 -8.21 -6.52 -5.57
C GLY A 86 -8.21 -7.22 -4.21
N LEU A 87 -8.72 -8.44 -4.24
CA LEU A 87 -8.81 -9.33 -3.11
C LEU A 87 -8.10 -10.64 -3.46
N ARG A 88 -7.28 -11.14 -2.54
CA ARG A 88 -6.76 -12.49 -2.57
C ARG A 88 -7.59 -13.36 -1.66
N GLU A 89 -8.50 -14.13 -2.25
CA GLU A 89 -9.39 -15.03 -1.50
C GLU A 89 -8.61 -16.10 -0.74
N GLU A 90 -7.52 -16.61 -1.32
CA GLU A 90 -6.67 -17.66 -0.74
C GLU A 90 -6.12 -17.33 0.65
N CYS A 91 -5.90 -16.04 0.93
CA CYS A 91 -5.29 -15.57 2.17
C CYS A 91 -6.11 -14.49 2.88
N GLU A 92 -7.37 -14.28 2.47
CA GLU A 92 -8.28 -13.28 3.05
C GLU A 92 -7.67 -11.87 3.14
N LEU A 93 -6.91 -11.47 2.12
CA LEU A 93 -6.21 -10.19 2.10
C LEU A 93 -6.60 -9.34 0.90
N GLY A 94 -7.04 -8.12 1.18
CA GLY A 94 -7.18 -7.11 0.15
C GLY A 94 -5.84 -6.44 -0.17
N TYR A 95 -5.69 -5.98 -1.40
CA TYR A 95 -4.52 -5.23 -1.83
C TYR A 95 -4.89 -4.00 -2.66
N MET A 96 -4.03 -2.99 -2.58
CA MET A 96 -4.08 -1.78 -3.39
C MET A 96 -2.67 -1.45 -3.85
N LEU A 97 -2.50 -1.36 -5.16
CA LEU A 97 -1.27 -0.96 -5.83
C LEU A 97 -1.40 0.49 -6.30
N LEU A 98 -0.47 1.32 -5.85
CA LEU A 98 -0.43 2.76 -6.11
C LEU A 98 0.91 3.14 -6.77
N GLU A 99 0.93 4.25 -7.51
CA GLU A 99 2.19 4.96 -7.77
C GLU A 99 2.81 5.42 -6.43
N TYR A 100 4.12 5.22 -6.28
CA TYR A 100 4.86 5.70 -5.12
C TYR A 100 5.29 7.15 -5.32
N MET A 101 4.85 8.01 -4.41
CA MET A 101 5.26 9.41 -4.38
C MET A 101 6.40 9.59 -3.38
N SER A 102 7.61 9.80 -3.88
CA SER A 102 8.75 10.15 -3.03
C SER A 102 8.59 11.57 -2.49
N GLY A 103 8.81 11.77 -1.19
CA GLY A 103 8.76 13.10 -0.60
C GLY A 103 9.09 13.10 0.88
N THR A 104 9.38 14.29 1.41
CA THR A 104 9.58 14.52 2.84
C THR A 104 8.25 14.87 3.49
N LEU A 105 7.86 14.11 4.51
CA LEU A 105 6.66 14.42 5.28
C LEU A 105 6.89 15.71 6.07
N TYR A 106 6.14 16.76 5.75
CA TYR A 106 6.13 17.98 6.54
C TYR A 106 5.32 17.74 7.82
N MET A 107 6.00 17.55 8.94
CA MET A 107 5.38 17.66 10.26
C MET A 107 5.47 19.12 10.71
N LYS A 108 4.33 19.75 11.03
CA LYS A 108 4.37 21.04 11.71
C LYS A 108 5.10 20.84 13.05
N PRO A 109 6.13 21.65 13.38
CA PRO A 109 6.73 21.59 14.69
C PRO A 109 5.64 21.87 15.73
N SER A 110 5.50 20.97 16.70
CA SER A 110 4.63 21.17 17.86
C SER A 110 4.97 22.52 18.48
N ILE A 111 3.99 23.41 18.54
CA ILE A 111 4.12 24.69 19.24
C ILE A 111 4.34 24.34 20.71
N LEU A 112 5.58 24.35 21.18
CA LEU A 112 5.88 24.47 22.60
C LEU A 112 5.40 25.86 23.01
N TYR A 113 4.20 25.93 23.58
CA TYR A 113 3.87 27.02 24.50
C TYR A 113 4.82 26.88 25.69
N LEU A 114 5.91 27.65 25.68
CA LEU A 114 6.62 27.98 26.90
C LEU A 114 5.81 29.09 27.59
N HIS A 115 5.37 28.80 28.82
CA HIS A 115 4.73 29.73 29.75
C HIS A 115 5.65 30.89 30.12
#